data_AF-A0A2N3FIG0-F1
#
_entry.id   AF-A0A2N3FIG0-F1
#
_cell.length_a   1.000
_cell.length_b   1.000
_cell.length_c   1.000
_cell.angle_alpha   90.00
_cell.angle_beta   90.00
_cell.angle_gamma   90.00
#
_symmetry.space_group_name_H-M   'P 1'
#
loop_
_entity.id
_entity.type
_entity.pdbx_description
1 polymer ?
#
loop_
_entity_poly.entity_id
_entity_poly.type
_entity_poly.pdbx_seq_one_letter_code
_entity_poly.pdbx_strand_id
1 'polypeptide(L)'
;MSTDESTHPALASWLAELAELDAQIGRCEAFKTQTFVFGTAGVVALAGSAISLHGMESAAEPLVVLLVTALCAVLGMFLVDRDESILGLLHYREHVIKPAVRELADDPRLLGSREFYNREIYGRNRPMLRKIAHRLTAPFPHALFYVAGVAAWVYLVLMYAEDRIGGVGWLLACAGSGFALLWSYLAAFLTGAQWANLAAPPDEKGIPFARRRNKCALPSPAGWLPGDPHVHTNWSDGHASIWSQAAAAAGRGLRWVGFTDHTDGIGEDWHGFVSAVREVEGRIGRLTLLPGAEVTLVESPGGKATGDMLVYGWPTGGDVPPGNRAYSPSEALAISGRAGAVVALAHPFGGGAPFGGAIRWREWGVSGFGAMELLSNERVASLEARRKWFEMLKVGLHGAVAGEGFVVATGGTDSHRPFDKPGTKGMTWVHSDSSSGKAIVDALAAGHSVVSGVGDFGTITIGSAWPGEVVPRKLRGHVSVGIVQRPSARRYCTRIEVFGLDPEVPLVSLDGPFRPEFETDVPIPPGAGMFVARFEFRAARGISKSAEVWTNPIFYSASRSRD
;
A
#
# COMPACT_ATOMS: atom_id res chain seq x y z
N MET A 1 -48.98 -12.67 22.74
CA MET A 1 -47.66 -13.07 22.24
C MET A 1 -46.70 -12.96 23.41
N SER A 2 -46.34 -14.07 24.05
CA SER A 2 -45.29 -14.09 25.05
C SER A 2 -43.96 -13.97 24.31
N THR A 3 -43.25 -12.87 24.55
CA THR A 3 -41.90 -12.64 24.06
C THR A 3 -40.97 -13.55 24.86
N ASP A 4 -40.53 -14.63 24.24
CA ASP A 4 -39.48 -15.50 24.76
C ASP A 4 -38.17 -14.69 24.79
N GLU A 5 -37.76 -14.26 25.99
CA GLU A 5 -36.57 -13.46 26.27
C GLU A 5 -35.28 -14.30 26.26
N SER A 6 -35.13 -15.26 25.33
CA SER A 6 -33.82 -15.83 25.06
C SER A 6 -33.03 -14.86 24.18
N THR A 7 -32.47 -13.81 24.80
CA THR A 7 -31.52 -12.92 24.13
C THR A 7 -30.42 -13.78 23.51
N HIS A 8 -30.19 -13.61 22.20
CA HIS A 8 -29.17 -14.33 21.46
C HIS A 8 -27.83 -14.24 22.22
N PRO A 9 -27.16 -15.35 22.59
CA PRO A 9 -25.95 -15.32 23.41
C PRO A 9 -24.86 -14.38 22.87
N ALA A 10 -24.77 -14.27 21.54
CA ALA A 10 -23.88 -13.31 20.88
C ALA A 10 -24.29 -11.85 21.12
N LEU A 11 -25.59 -11.52 21.10
CA LEU A 11 -26.08 -10.16 21.38
C LEU A 11 -25.77 -9.75 22.83
N ALA A 12 -25.96 -10.65 23.79
CA ALA A 12 -25.59 -10.42 25.19
C ALA A 12 -24.08 -10.17 25.34
N SER A 13 -23.24 -10.93 24.62
CA SER A 13 -21.79 -10.73 24.60
C SER A 13 -21.39 -9.37 24.02
N TRP A 14 -21.95 -8.97 22.87
CA TRP A 14 -21.64 -7.68 22.24
C TRP A 14 -22.15 -6.49 23.05
N LEU A 15 -23.31 -6.61 23.71
CA LEU A 15 -23.82 -5.57 24.62
C LEU A 15 -22.94 -5.41 25.86
N ALA A 16 -22.42 -6.52 26.40
CA ALA A 16 -21.46 -6.49 27.50
C ALA A 16 -20.12 -5.84 27.07
N GLU A 17 -19.62 -6.17 25.89
CA GLU A 17 -18.40 -5.55 25.33
C GLU A 17 -18.59 -4.05 25.07
N LEU A 18 -19.76 -3.64 24.54
CA LEU A 18 -20.09 -2.23 24.35
C LEU A 18 -20.15 -1.46 25.68
N ALA A 19 -20.74 -2.06 26.72
CA ALA A 19 -20.81 -1.47 28.06
C ALA A 19 -19.42 -1.33 28.70
N GLU A 20 -18.54 -2.32 28.53
CA GLU A 20 -17.17 -2.26 29.03
C GLU A 20 -16.34 -1.21 28.27
N LEU A 21 -16.50 -1.09 26.94
CA LEU A 21 -15.88 -0.01 26.15
C LEU A 21 -16.35 1.37 26.60
N ASP A 22 -17.65 1.55 26.85
CA ASP A 22 -18.20 2.81 27.36
C ASP A 22 -17.63 3.14 28.75
N ALA A 23 -17.47 2.14 29.61
CA ALA A 23 -16.81 2.29 30.91
C ALA A 23 -15.32 2.64 30.77
N GLN A 24 -14.59 2.02 29.83
CA GLN A 24 -13.19 2.33 29.54
C GLN A 24 -13.00 3.76 29.03
N ILE A 25 -13.84 4.19 28.09
CA ILE A 25 -13.85 5.57 27.59
C ILE A 25 -14.13 6.54 28.74
N GLY A 26 -15.13 6.25 29.57
CA GLY A 26 -15.46 7.07 30.75
C GLY A 26 -14.30 7.17 31.76
N ARG A 27 -13.59 6.05 32.03
CA ARG A 27 -12.39 6.04 32.88
C ARG A 27 -11.26 6.89 32.29
N CYS A 28 -11.03 6.79 30.98
CA CYS A 28 -10.03 7.60 30.29
C CYS A 28 -10.38 9.11 30.29
N GLU A 29 -11.65 9.48 30.09
CA GLU A 29 -12.10 10.88 30.16
C GLU A 29 -12.01 11.47 31.58
N ALA A 30 -12.41 10.70 32.60
CA ALA A 30 -12.33 11.11 33.99
C ALA A 30 -10.86 11.32 34.41
N PHE A 31 -9.98 10.40 34.04
CA PHE A 31 -8.54 10.52 34.27
C PHE A 31 -7.93 11.72 33.54
N LYS A 32 -8.26 11.93 32.26
CA LYS A 32 -7.82 13.12 31.50
C LYS A 32 -8.22 14.42 32.20
N THR A 33 -9.45 14.47 32.72
CA THR A 33 -9.94 15.63 33.47
C THR A 33 -9.16 15.82 34.77
N GLN A 34 -8.90 14.74 35.52
CA GLN A 34 -8.08 14.79 36.74
C GLN A 34 -6.64 15.24 36.44
N THR A 35 -5.97 14.64 35.45
CA THR A 35 -4.61 15.01 35.04
C THR A 35 -4.53 16.46 34.56
N PHE A 36 -5.54 16.94 33.84
CA PHE A 36 -5.62 18.35 33.45
C PHE A 36 -5.77 19.27 34.67
N VAL A 37 -6.64 18.92 35.64
CA VAL A 37 -6.84 19.72 36.85
C VAL A 37 -5.59 19.73 37.72
N PHE A 38 -4.99 18.56 37.99
CA PHE A 38 -3.77 18.44 38.81
C PHE A 38 -2.55 19.03 38.12
N GLY A 39 -2.40 18.85 36.80
CA GLY A 39 -1.34 19.47 36.03
C GLY A 39 -1.46 20.99 36.01
N THR A 40 -2.66 21.52 35.76
CA THR A 40 -2.91 22.98 35.79
C THR A 40 -2.66 23.55 37.19
N ALA A 41 -3.20 22.92 38.24
CA ALA A 41 -3.01 23.35 39.61
C ALA A 41 -1.53 23.30 40.04
N GLY A 42 -0.81 22.25 39.62
CA GLY A 42 0.63 22.09 39.85
C GLY A 42 1.44 23.20 39.18
N VAL A 43 1.14 23.52 37.91
CA VAL A 43 1.79 24.63 37.19
C VAL A 43 1.50 25.97 37.84
N VAL A 44 0.26 26.23 38.26
CA VAL A 44 -0.12 27.47 38.96
C VAL A 44 0.56 27.58 40.33
N ALA A 45 0.65 26.49 41.09
CA ALA A 45 1.32 26.46 42.39
C ALA A 45 2.84 26.65 42.25
N LEU A 46 3.46 26.05 41.23
CA LEU A 46 4.87 26.24 40.89
C LEU A 46 5.15 27.67 40.45
N ALA A 47 4.31 28.24 39.59
CA ALA A 47 4.43 29.64 39.15
C ALA A 47 4.25 30.61 40.33
N GLY A 48 3.27 30.38 41.20
CA GLY A 48 3.07 31.16 42.42
C GLY A 48 4.27 31.08 43.37
N SER A 49 4.82 29.87 43.57
CA SER A 49 6.01 29.66 44.40
C SER A 49 7.24 30.34 43.79
N ALA A 50 7.42 30.30 42.47
CA ALA A 50 8.51 30.99 41.78
C ALA A 50 8.40 32.52 41.93
N ILE A 51 7.19 33.08 41.83
CA ILE A 51 6.94 34.51 42.06
C ILE A 51 7.22 34.91 43.52
N SER A 52 6.83 34.08 44.49
CA SER A 52 7.12 34.32 45.91
C SER A 52 8.61 34.19 46.25
N LEU A 53 9.36 33.36 45.51
CA LEU A 53 10.80 33.17 45.68
C LEU A 53 11.66 34.23 45.00
N HIS A 54 11.09 35.06 44.11
CA HIS A 54 11.77 36.15 43.41
C HIS A 54 12.26 37.27 44.35
N GLY A 55 11.91 37.23 45.64
CA GLY A 55 12.47 38.08 46.69
C GLY A 55 13.79 37.58 47.31
N MET A 56 14.37 36.46 46.84
CA MET A 56 15.60 35.88 47.39
C MET A 56 16.74 35.96 46.37
N GLU A 57 17.74 36.81 46.62
CA GLU A 57 18.90 37.13 45.75
C GLU A 57 19.92 35.98 45.51
N SER A 58 19.50 34.72 45.42
CA SER A 58 20.44 33.59 45.22
C SER A 58 20.05 32.69 44.06
N ALA A 59 21.06 31.99 43.51
CA ALA A 59 21.12 31.23 42.25
C ALA A 59 20.07 30.11 42.01
N ALA A 60 18.94 30.11 42.71
CA ALA A 60 17.85 29.14 42.57
C ALA A 60 16.95 29.39 41.33
N GLU A 61 16.99 30.58 40.71
CA GLU A 61 16.07 30.96 39.63
C GLU A 61 16.15 30.09 38.35
N PRO A 62 17.32 29.70 37.83
CA PRO A 62 17.40 28.94 36.57
C PRO A 62 16.89 27.50 36.71
N LEU A 63 17.09 26.89 37.89
CA LEU A 63 16.71 25.51 38.15
C LEU A 63 15.18 25.35 38.22
N VAL A 64 14.49 26.34 38.81
CA VAL A 64 13.04 26.37 38.91
C VAL A 64 12.40 26.50 37.53
N VAL A 65 12.93 27.37 36.66
CA VAL A 65 12.45 27.52 35.27
C VAL A 65 12.64 26.22 34.47
N LEU A 66 13.79 25.54 34.66
CA LEU A 66 14.09 24.28 33.97
C LEU A 66 13.16 23.15 34.45
N LEU A 67 12.92 23.04 35.76
CA LEU A 67 12.02 22.05 36.35
C LEU A 67 10.57 22.26 35.93
N VAL A 68 10.09 23.50 35.90
CA VAL A 68 8.73 23.82 35.41
C VAL A 68 8.58 23.45 33.94
N THR A 69 9.59 23.73 33.11
CA THR A 69 9.57 23.40 31.67
C THR A 69 9.58 21.89 31.45
N ALA A 70 10.41 21.14 32.19
CA ALA A 70 10.48 19.69 32.13
C ALA A 70 9.19 19.01 32.62
N LEU A 71 8.61 19.49 33.73
CA LEU A 71 7.36 18.96 34.26
C LEU A 71 6.18 19.22 33.31
N CYS A 72 6.11 20.41 32.70
CA CYS A 72 5.14 20.71 31.66
C CYS A 72 5.27 19.74 30.47
N ALA A 73 6.50 19.50 29.99
CA ALA A 73 6.75 18.57 28.89
C ALA A 73 6.29 17.14 29.22
N VAL A 74 6.59 16.64 30.42
CA VAL A 74 6.18 15.29 30.85
C VAL A 74 4.66 15.18 30.97
N LEU A 75 3.99 16.17 31.56
CA LEU A 75 2.52 16.19 31.67
C LEU A 75 1.86 16.29 30.29
N GLY A 76 2.47 17.00 29.33
CA GLY A 76 2.02 17.06 27.94
C GLY A 76 2.10 15.71 27.23
N MET A 77 3.18 14.94 27.44
CA MET A 77 3.33 13.59 26.86
C MET A 77 2.23 12.64 27.30
N PHE A 78 1.90 12.62 28.61
CA PHE A 78 0.84 11.77 29.15
C PHE A 78 -0.56 12.09 28.60
N LEU A 79 -0.80 13.36 28.21
CA LEU A 79 -2.09 13.79 27.66
C LEU A 79 -2.23 13.46 26.17
N VAL A 80 -1.14 13.46 25.38
CA VAL A 80 -1.16 13.18 23.93
C VAL A 80 -1.32 11.68 23.65
N ASP A 81 -0.54 10.83 24.30
CA ASP A 81 -0.56 9.35 24.09
C ASP A 81 -1.93 8.73 24.44
N ARG A 82 -2.63 9.36 25.40
CA ARG A 82 -3.97 8.94 25.84
C ARG A 82 -5.07 9.37 24.88
N ASP A 83 -4.93 10.50 24.19
CA ASP A 83 -5.92 10.92 23.18
C ASP A 83 -5.91 9.98 21.97
N GLU A 84 -4.76 9.43 21.59
CA GLU A 84 -4.68 8.39 20.56
C GLU A 84 -5.36 7.08 21.00
N SER A 85 -5.18 6.69 22.27
CA SER A 85 -5.87 5.53 22.85
C SER A 85 -7.39 5.71 22.89
N ILE A 86 -7.89 6.90 23.26
CA ILE A 86 -9.34 7.20 23.27
C ILE A 86 -9.90 7.21 21.84
N LEU A 87 -9.17 7.75 20.86
CA LEU A 87 -9.60 7.75 19.46
C LEU A 87 -9.66 6.34 18.87
N GLY A 88 -8.72 5.46 19.22
CA GLY A 88 -8.75 4.04 18.86
C GLY A 88 -9.97 3.32 19.43
N LEU A 89 -10.27 3.53 20.73
CA LEU A 89 -11.44 2.94 21.39
C LEU A 89 -12.76 3.46 20.81
N LEU A 90 -12.85 4.76 20.51
CA LEU A 90 -14.02 5.36 19.85
C LEU A 90 -14.20 4.82 18.43
N HIS A 91 -13.12 4.64 17.67
CA HIS A 91 -13.20 4.07 16.32
C HIS A 91 -13.69 2.62 16.35
N TYR A 92 -13.14 1.79 17.23
CA TYR A 92 -13.57 0.40 17.41
C TYR A 92 -15.05 0.31 17.83
N ARG A 93 -15.47 1.14 18.80
CA ARG A 93 -16.88 1.24 19.24
C ARG A 93 -17.84 1.59 18.11
N GLU A 94 -17.54 2.65 17.35
CA GLU A 94 -18.47 3.19 16.35
C GLU A 94 -18.51 2.36 15.06
N HIS A 95 -17.41 1.71 14.68
CA HIS A 95 -17.27 1.06 13.38
C HIS A 95 -17.23 -0.48 13.43
N VAL A 96 -17.05 -1.08 14.61
CA VAL A 96 -17.02 -2.54 14.77
C VAL A 96 -18.19 -3.00 15.65
N ILE A 97 -18.26 -2.52 16.89
CA ILE A 97 -19.20 -3.03 17.90
C ILE A 97 -20.64 -2.61 17.58
N LYS A 98 -20.89 -1.31 17.35
CA LYS A 98 -22.25 -0.80 17.09
C LYS A 98 -22.92 -1.39 15.85
N PRO A 99 -22.21 -1.58 14.71
CA PRO A 99 -22.78 -2.29 13.57
C PRO A 99 -23.16 -3.75 13.90
N ALA A 100 -22.30 -4.49 14.60
CA ALA A 100 -22.57 -5.88 14.99
C ALA A 100 -23.77 -6.00 15.95
N VAL A 101 -23.88 -5.09 16.94
CA VAL A 101 -25.04 -5.03 17.85
C VAL A 101 -26.33 -4.72 17.09
N ARG A 102 -26.31 -3.82 16.09
CA ARG A 102 -27.49 -3.50 15.28
C ARG A 102 -27.97 -4.67 14.44
N GLU A 103 -27.05 -5.36 13.78
CA GLU A 103 -27.35 -6.51 12.94
C GLU A 103 -27.99 -7.65 13.76
N LEU A 104 -27.51 -7.85 14.99
CA LEU A 104 -28.01 -8.90 15.88
C LEU A 104 -29.29 -8.53 16.65
N ALA A 105 -29.51 -7.25 16.94
CA ALA A 105 -30.66 -6.79 17.73
C ALA A 105 -31.88 -6.40 16.89
N ASP A 106 -31.69 -6.18 15.58
CA ASP A 106 -32.71 -5.65 14.66
C ASP A 106 -33.45 -4.41 15.23
N ASP A 107 -32.77 -3.61 16.08
CA ASP A 107 -33.34 -2.44 16.75
C ASP A 107 -32.96 -1.15 16.01
N PRO A 108 -33.89 -0.55 15.25
CA PRO A 108 -33.65 0.68 14.52
C PRO A 108 -33.43 1.91 15.43
N ARG A 109 -33.66 1.79 16.75
CA ARG A 109 -33.45 2.89 17.72
C ARG A 109 -31.98 3.10 18.08
N LEU A 110 -31.07 2.19 17.72
CA LEU A 110 -29.64 2.41 17.81
C LEU A 110 -29.19 3.36 16.69
N LEU A 111 -29.49 4.65 16.84
CA LEU A 111 -29.30 5.71 15.84
C LEU A 111 -27.98 5.60 15.07
N GLY A 112 -28.04 5.59 13.74
CA GLY A 112 -26.87 5.63 12.86
C GLY A 112 -26.01 6.89 13.07
N SER A 113 -24.73 6.84 12.67
CA SER A 113 -23.78 7.97 12.75
C SER A 113 -24.34 9.26 12.16
N ARG A 114 -25.21 9.15 11.15
CA ARG A 114 -25.90 10.23 10.43
C ARG A 114 -26.99 10.93 11.25
N GLU A 115 -27.62 10.24 12.20
CA GLU A 115 -28.71 10.76 13.03
C GLU A 115 -28.20 11.31 14.37
N PHE A 116 -27.17 10.68 14.94
CA PHE A 116 -26.47 11.16 16.13
C PHE A 116 -25.75 12.51 15.88
N TYR A 117 -25.07 12.65 14.72
CA TYR A 117 -24.39 13.90 14.36
C TYR A 117 -25.35 15.08 14.17
N ASN A 118 -26.58 14.83 13.73
CA ASN A 118 -27.55 15.88 13.41
C ASN A 118 -28.47 16.24 14.59
N ARG A 119 -28.75 15.33 15.54
CA ARG A 119 -29.65 15.62 16.67
C ARG A 119 -28.95 16.05 17.97
N GLU A 120 -27.79 15.51 18.33
CA GLU A 120 -27.18 15.83 19.65
C GLU A 120 -26.04 16.86 19.62
N ILE A 121 -25.34 17.06 18.49
CA ILE A 121 -24.23 18.04 18.42
C ILE A 121 -24.72 19.44 17.99
N TYR A 122 -25.87 19.53 17.32
CA TYR A 122 -26.41 20.80 16.81
C TYR A 122 -27.79 21.19 17.38
N GLY A 123 -28.45 20.33 18.17
CA GLY A 123 -29.73 20.60 18.81
C GLY A 123 -29.60 21.00 20.29
N ARG A 124 -29.88 22.28 20.57
CA ARG A 124 -30.24 22.94 21.86
C ARG A 124 -29.79 22.26 23.17
N ASN A 125 -28.85 22.93 23.84
CA ASN A 125 -28.52 22.86 25.29
C ASN A 125 -27.42 21.89 25.76
N ARG A 126 -26.18 22.09 25.28
CA ARG A 126 -24.96 21.83 26.09
C ARG A 126 -24.01 23.04 26.05
N PRO A 127 -23.35 23.38 27.17
CA PRO A 127 -22.86 24.73 27.42
C PRO A 127 -21.62 25.05 26.58
N MET A 128 -21.60 26.29 26.10
CA MET A 128 -20.53 26.95 25.34
C MET A 128 -19.11 26.68 25.89
N LEU A 129 -19.00 26.39 27.19
CA LEU A 129 -17.78 26.01 27.90
C LEU A 129 -17.09 24.74 27.38
N ARG A 130 -17.79 23.71 26.86
CA ARG A 130 -17.11 22.54 26.25
C ARG A 130 -16.55 22.82 24.85
N LYS A 131 -17.20 23.71 24.07
CA LYS A 131 -16.67 24.17 22.78
C LYS A 131 -15.46 25.08 22.97
N ILE A 132 -15.48 25.90 24.02
CA ILE A 132 -14.35 26.73 24.43
C ILE A 132 -13.22 25.84 24.97
N ALA A 133 -13.52 24.88 25.84
CA ALA A 133 -12.53 23.92 26.34
C ALA A 133 -11.89 23.15 25.19
N HIS A 134 -12.64 22.53 24.27
CA HIS A 134 -12.05 21.71 23.20
C HIS A 134 -11.29 22.53 22.13
N ARG A 135 -11.67 23.80 21.90
CA ARG A 135 -10.98 24.73 20.99
C ARG A 135 -9.79 25.44 21.64
N LEU A 136 -9.77 25.56 22.97
CA LEU A 136 -8.61 26.04 23.71
C LEU A 136 -7.65 24.89 23.98
N THR A 137 -8.07 23.74 24.52
CA THR A 137 -7.18 22.64 24.94
C THR A 137 -6.37 21.98 23.83
N ALA A 138 -6.66 22.23 22.55
CA ALA A 138 -5.94 21.62 21.44
C ALA A 138 -4.77 22.48 20.91
N PRO A 139 -4.96 23.74 20.46
CA PRO A 139 -3.86 24.59 20.03
C PRO A 139 -3.19 25.34 21.19
N PHE A 140 -3.89 25.55 22.31
CA PHE A 140 -3.39 26.39 23.39
C PHE A 140 -2.21 25.77 24.16
N PRO A 141 -2.18 24.45 24.46
CA PRO A 141 -0.99 23.85 25.07
C PRO A 141 0.22 23.94 24.14
N HIS A 142 0.06 23.60 22.86
CA HIS A 142 1.16 23.68 21.87
C HIS A 142 1.66 25.12 21.67
N ALA A 143 0.76 26.10 21.62
CA ALA A 143 1.13 27.52 21.55
C ALA A 143 1.82 27.99 22.84
N LEU A 144 1.36 27.56 24.02
CA LEU A 144 2.04 27.81 25.30
C LEU A 144 3.42 27.16 25.34
N PHE A 145 3.59 25.93 24.84
CA PHE A 145 4.89 25.27 24.74
C PHE A 145 5.84 26.02 23.81
N TYR A 146 5.34 26.50 22.67
CA TYR A 146 6.16 27.25 21.72
C TYR A 146 6.56 28.62 22.27
N VAL A 147 5.62 29.36 22.86
CA VAL A 147 5.87 30.68 23.46
C VAL A 147 6.74 30.57 24.70
N ALA A 148 6.47 29.60 25.59
CA ALA A 148 7.28 29.37 26.79
C ALA A 148 8.68 28.84 26.46
N GLY A 149 8.80 27.95 25.46
CA GLY A 149 10.08 27.44 24.99
C GLY A 149 10.95 28.54 24.36
N VAL A 150 10.34 29.41 23.55
CA VAL A 150 11.03 30.58 22.96
C VAL A 150 11.37 31.61 24.04
N ALA A 151 10.46 31.92 24.97
CA ALA A 151 10.72 32.87 26.06
C ALA A 151 11.83 32.36 27.00
N ALA A 152 11.82 31.07 27.34
CA ALA A 152 12.90 30.44 28.13
C ALA A 152 14.23 30.51 27.39
N TRP A 153 14.24 30.24 26.07
CA TRP A 153 15.46 30.35 25.27
C TRP A 153 16.01 31.78 25.22
N VAL A 154 15.13 32.78 24.99
CA VAL A 154 15.51 34.20 25.00
C VAL A 154 16.05 34.62 26.37
N TYR A 155 15.39 34.22 27.46
CA TYR A 155 15.85 34.50 28.82
C TYR A 155 17.23 33.89 29.08
N LEU A 156 17.45 32.64 28.67
CA LEU A 156 18.75 31.98 28.79
C LEU A 156 19.83 32.75 27.98
N VAL A 157 19.53 33.18 26.75
CA VAL A 157 20.46 34.00 25.93
C VAL A 157 20.84 35.29 26.63
N LEU A 158 19.86 35.98 27.24
CA LEU A 158 20.11 37.22 27.98
C LEU A 158 20.97 36.96 29.23
N MET A 159 20.69 35.88 29.96
CA MET A 159 21.47 35.47 31.13
C MET A 159 22.92 35.11 30.79
N TYR A 160 23.16 34.51 29.62
CA TYR A 160 24.51 34.26 29.11
C TYR A 160 25.21 35.55 28.69
N ALA A 161 24.51 36.47 28.01
CA ALA A 161 25.07 37.76 27.59
C ALA A 161 25.49 38.64 28.78
N GLU A 162 24.87 38.46 29.94
CA GLU A 162 25.23 39.14 31.19
C GLU A 162 26.28 38.36 32.03
N ASP A 163 26.91 37.31 31.49
CA ASP A 163 27.89 36.45 32.18
C ASP A 163 27.37 35.77 33.47
N ARG A 164 26.04 35.71 33.65
CA ARG A 164 25.42 35.10 34.83
C ARG A 164 25.33 33.57 34.77
N ILE A 165 25.58 32.97 33.60
CA ILE A 165 25.60 31.52 33.39
C ILE A 165 26.84 31.14 32.57
N GLY A 166 27.80 30.45 33.18
CA GLY A 166 29.03 30.02 32.52
C GLY A 166 28.96 28.63 31.85
N GLY A 167 29.68 28.50 30.72
CA GLY A 167 30.17 27.26 30.09
C GLY A 167 29.18 26.08 30.01
N VAL A 168 29.20 25.22 31.02
CA VAL A 168 28.43 23.96 31.04
C VAL A 168 26.94 24.20 31.27
N GLY A 169 26.56 25.19 32.09
CA GLY A 169 25.16 25.54 32.33
C GLY A 169 24.47 26.05 31.07
N TRP A 170 25.21 26.82 30.26
CA TRP A 170 24.73 27.34 28.97
C TRP A 170 24.52 26.24 27.94
N LEU A 171 25.46 25.29 27.85
CA LEU A 171 25.36 24.15 26.93
C LEU A 171 24.18 23.24 27.25
N LEU A 172 23.95 22.93 28.54
CA LEU A 172 22.82 22.11 28.96
C LEU A 172 21.47 22.82 28.71
N ALA A 173 21.41 24.13 28.93
CA ALA A 173 20.21 24.92 28.69
C ALA A 173 19.89 25.00 27.18
N CYS A 174 20.90 25.26 26.34
CA CYS A 174 20.76 25.22 24.88
C CYS A 174 20.30 23.84 24.38
N ALA A 175 20.88 22.76 24.91
CA ALA A 175 20.50 21.40 24.54
C ALA A 175 19.05 21.08 24.92
N GLY A 176 18.62 21.46 26.14
CA GLY A 176 17.24 21.28 26.61
C GLY A 176 16.22 22.05 25.78
N SER A 177 16.48 23.33 25.48
CA SER A 177 15.61 24.15 24.63
C SER A 177 15.57 23.66 23.18
N GLY A 178 16.71 23.24 22.62
CA GLY A 178 16.79 22.66 21.29
C GLY A 178 15.97 21.38 21.16
N PHE A 179 16.05 20.51 22.17
CA PHE A 179 15.22 19.30 22.24
C PHE A 179 13.73 19.63 22.34
N ALA A 180 13.33 20.57 23.19
CA ALA A 180 11.94 20.99 23.35
C ALA A 180 11.35 21.61 22.07
N LEU A 181 12.13 22.41 21.33
CA LEU A 181 11.73 23.00 20.05
C LEU A 181 11.61 21.95 18.95
N LEU A 182 12.60 21.06 18.82
CA LEU A 182 12.57 19.96 17.85
C LEU A 182 11.37 19.04 18.10
N TRP A 183 11.09 18.72 19.36
CA TRP A 183 9.96 17.89 19.75
C TRP A 183 8.62 18.57 19.51
N SER A 184 8.50 19.88 19.80
CA SER A 184 7.30 20.66 19.51
C SER A 184 7.01 20.72 18.00
N TYR A 185 8.04 20.82 17.17
CA TYR A 185 7.92 20.73 15.72
C TYR A 185 7.47 19.35 15.25
N LEU A 186 8.03 18.27 15.82
CA LEU A 186 7.62 16.91 15.52
C LEU A 186 6.14 16.68 15.91
N ALA A 187 5.75 17.10 17.10
CA ALA A 187 4.38 16.97 17.59
C ALA A 187 3.37 17.79 16.78
N ALA A 188 3.72 19.04 16.42
CA ALA A 188 2.88 19.88 15.55
C ALA A 188 2.76 19.30 14.12
N PHE A 189 3.81 18.69 13.60
CA PHE A 189 3.79 18.01 12.30
C PHE A 189 2.88 16.77 12.33
N LEU A 190 2.93 15.99 13.41
CA LEU A 190 2.11 14.79 13.60
C LEU A 190 0.63 15.14 13.86
N THR A 191 0.34 16.14 14.70
CA THR A 191 -1.03 16.55 15.06
C THR A 191 -1.70 17.47 14.03
N GLY A 192 -0.95 18.33 13.34
CA GLY A 192 -1.47 19.16 12.24
C GLY A 192 -2.04 18.35 11.08
N ALA A 193 -1.52 17.15 10.85
CA ALA A 193 -2.07 16.19 9.89
C ALA A 193 -3.44 15.61 10.32
N GLN A 194 -3.75 15.62 11.62
CA GLN A 194 -4.98 15.11 12.21
C GLN A 194 -6.11 16.17 12.24
N TRP A 195 -5.81 17.45 12.49
CA TRP A 195 -6.83 18.51 12.58
C TRP A 195 -7.57 18.79 11.28
N ALA A 196 -6.87 18.77 10.15
CA ALA A 196 -7.53 18.95 8.87
C ALA A 196 -8.46 17.77 8.50
N ASN A 197 -8.33 16.63 9.20
CA ASN A 197 -9.22 15.46 9.10
C ASN A 197 -10.59 15.71 9.76
N LEU A 198 -10.65 16.54 10.81
CA LEU A 198 -11.88 16.84 11.56
C LEU A 198 -12.78 17.90 10.89
N ALA A 199 -12.19 18.79 10.08
CA ALA A 199 -12.91 19.86 9.38
C ALA A 199 -13.45 19.45 7.99
N ALA A 200 -13.33 18.18 7.61
CA ALA A 200 -13.73 17.65 6.31
C ALA A 200 -15.25 17.39 6.22
N PRO A 201 -15.83 17.38 5.00
CA PRO A 201 -17.15 16.82 4.74
C PRO A 201 -17.30 15.39 5.29
N PRO A 202 -18.52 14.93 5.63
CA PRO A 202 -18.75 13.65 6.30
C PRO A 202 -18.22 12.41 5.57
N ASP A 203 -18.13 12.46 4.24
CA ASP A 203 -17.58 11.43 3.36
C ASP A 203 -16.04 11.43 3.28
N GLU A 204 -15.38 12.42 3.90
CA GLU A 204 -13.92 12.61 3.84
C GLU A 204 -13.22 12.58 5.22
N LYS A 205 -13.98 12.31 6.30
CA LYS A 205 -13.44 12.17 7.66
C LYS A 205 -12.80 10.78 7.86
N GLY A 206 -11.54 10.76 8.26
CA GLY A 206 -10.75 9.53 8.49
C GLY A 206 -9.55 9.37 7.54
N ILE A 207 -9.36 10.30 6.60
CA ILE A 207 -8.27 10.27 5.62
C ILE A 207 -7.23 11.36 5.98
N PRO A 208 -6.00 11.02 6.44
CA PRO A 208 -4.99 11.99 6.84
C PRO A 208 -4.73 13.07 5.79
N PHE A 209 -4.51 14.32 6.19
CA PHE A 209 -4.40 15.48 5.27
C PHE A 209 -3.31 15.31 4.19
N ALA A 210 -2.23 14.58 4.49
CA ALA A 210 -1.19 14.23 3.52
C ALA A 210 -1.68 13.34 2.36
N ARG A 211 -2.80 12.62 2.52
CA ARG A 211 -3.47 11.86 1.44
C ARG A 211 -4.38 12.73 0.56
N ARG A 212 -4.74 13.96 0.95
CA ARG A 212 -5.63 14.81 0.14
C ARG A 212 -5.00 15.36 -1.14
N ARG A 213 -3.68 15.26 -1.31
CA ARG A 213 -2.99 15.87 -2.45
C ARG A 213 -2.52 14.93 -3.56
N ASN A 214 -2.78 13.63 -3.48
CA ASN A 214 -2.43 12.71 -4.57
C ASN A 214 -3.57 11.72 -4.84
N LYS A 215 -4.65 12.18 -5.50
CA LYS A 215 -5.36 11.32 -6.45
C LYS A 215 -4.40 11.04 -7.62
N CYS A 216 -3.41 10.19 -7.40
CA CYS A 216 -2.88 9.39 -8.51
C CYS A 216 -3.97 8.37 -8.83
N ALA A 217 -5.05 8.85 -9.45
CA ALA A 217 -6.04 7.96 -10.03
C ALA A 217 -5.31 7.20 -11.13
N LEU A 218 -5.20 5.89 -10.97
CA LEU A 218 -4.85 5.03 -12.07
C LEU A 218 -5.87 5.26 -13.19
N PRO A 219 -5.45 5.17 -14.45
CA PRO A 219 -6.40 5.20 -15.56
C PRO A 219 -7.41 4.04 -15.40
N SER A 220 -8.57 4.16 -16.05
CA SER A 220 -9.58 3.09 -16.04
C SER A 220 -9.94 2.71 -17.48
N PRO A 221 -9.03 2.10 -18.25
CA PRO A 221 -9.35 1.61 -19.57
C PRO A 221 -10.44 0.52 -19.47
N ALA A 222 -11.39 0.50 -20.40
CA ALA A 222 -12.47 -0.49 -20.39
C ALA A 222 -11.90 -1.91 -20.47
N GLY A 223 -12.40 -2.83 -19.64
CA GLY A 223 -11.95 -4.23 -19.57
C GLY A 223 -10.61 -4.45 -18.86
N TRP A 224 -9.87 -3.39 -18.51
CA TRP A 224 -8.54 -3.50 -17.89
C TRP A 224 -8.57 -3.28 -16.38
N LEU A 225 -8.10 -4.28 -15.64
CA LEU A 225 -8.05 -4.33 -14.18
C LEU A 225 -6.61 -4.18 -13.69
N PRO A 226 -6.23 -3.04 -13.09
CA PRO A 226 -4.91 -2.88 -12.49
C PRO A 226 -4.80 -3.72 -11.22
N GLY A 227 -3.66 -4.38 -11.00
CA GLY A 227 -3.39 -5.07 -9.76
C GLY A 227 -1.92 -5.37 -9.53
N ASP A 228 -1.65 -5.96 -8.38
CA ASP A 228 -0.30 -6.28 -7.94
C ASP A 228 -0.22 -7.77 -7.59
N PRO A 229 0.47 -8.60 -8.39
CA PRO A 229 0.53 -10.03 -8.18
C PRO A 229 1.51 -10.46 -7.07
N HIS A 230 2.30 -9.55 -6.50
CA HIS A 230 3.37 -9.92 -5.57
C HIS A 230 3.38 -8.98 -4.35
N VAL A 231 2.72 -9.41 -3.26
CA VAL A 231 2.57 -8.65 -2.02
C VAL A 231 2.66 -9.58 -0.82
N HIS A 232 3.46 -9.17 0.17
CA HIS A 232 3.64 -9.86 1.44
C HIS A 232 2.86 -9.21 2.57
N THR A 233 2.50 -10.01 3.56
CA THR A 233 1.78 -9.59 4.75
C THR A 233 2.47 -10.10 6.02
N ASN A 234 1.89 -9.84 7.17
CA ASN A 234 2.38 -10.37 8.45
C ASN A 234 2.05 -11.86 8.66
N TRP A 235 1.62 -12.57 7.62
CA TRP A 235 1.57 -14.02 7.59
C TRP A 235 2.93 -14.63 7.28
N SER A 236 3.80 -13.95 6.51
CA SER A 236 5.23 -14.24 6.42
C SER A 236 6.08 -13.13 7.04
N ASP A 237 6.92 -12.50 6.24
CA ASP A 237 7.93 -11.52 6.59
C ASP A 237 7.53 -10.08 6.20
N GLY A 238 6.30 -9.90 5.71
CA GLY A 238 5.70 -8.58 5.57
C GLY A 238 5.36 -7.95 6.93
N HIS A 239 5.41 -6.62 6.98
CA HIS A 239 5.16 -5.85 8.20
C HIS A 239 3.71 -5.37 8.34
N ALA A 240 2.86 -5.61 7.34
CA ALA A 240 1.51 -5.08 7.27
C ALA A 240 0.48 -6.22 7.20
N SER A 241 -0.68 -6.04 7.85
CA SER A 241 -1.75 -7.03 7.75
C SER A 241 -2.37 -7.07 6.34
N ILE A 242 -3.04 -8.19 6.02
CA ILE A 242 -3.86 -8.35 4.81
C ILE A 242 -4.78 -7.13 4.61
N TRP A 243 -5.48 -6.71 5.68
CA TRP A 243 -6.34 -5.51 5.65
C TRP A 243 -5.57 -4.24 5.28
N SER A 244 -4.40 -4.01 5.88
CA SER A 244 -3.61 -2.80 5.66
C SER A 244 -3.11 -2.72 4.22
N GLN A 245 -2.63 -3.84 3.67
CA GLN A 245 -2.18 -3.92 2.28
C GLN A 245 -3.36 -3.79 1.30
N ALA A 246 -4.48 -4.47 1.54
CA ALA A 246 -5.69 -4.37 0.74
C ALA A 246 -6.23 -2.92 0.72
N ALA A 247 -6.27 -2.26 1.87
CA ALA A 247 -6.69 -0.86 1.97
C ALA A 247 -5.71 0.10 1.26
N ALA A 248 -4.40 -0.18 1.29
CA ALA A 248 -3.40 0.58 0.55
C ALA A 248 -3.58 0.43 -0.97
N ALA A 249 -3.79 -0.81 -1.44
CA ALA A 249 -4.06 -1.14 -2.83
C ALA A 249 -5.35 -0.49 -3.36
N ALA A 250 -6.47 -0.65 -2.63
CA ALA A 250 -7.74 -0.04 -2.96
C ALA A 250 -7.64 1.49 -2.98
N GLY A 251 -6.93 2.09 -2.01
CA GLY A 251 -6.67 3.53 -1.97
C GLY A 251 -5.83 4.05 -3.15
N ARG A 252 -5.08 3.17 -3.82
CA ARG A 252 -4.33 3.48 -5.05
C ARG A 252 -5.16 3.27 -6.32
N GLY A 253 -6.34 2.66 -6.21
CA GLY A 253 -7.21 2.35 -7.34
C GLY A 253 -6.91 1.00 -8.01
N LEU A 254 -6.15 0.11 -7.34
CA LEU A 254 -6.03 -1.28 -7.78
C LEU A 254 -7.40 -1.97 -7.70
N ARG A 255 -7.61 -2.94 -8.58
CA ARG A 255 -8.80 -3.77 -8.70
C ARG A 255 -8.57 -5.21 -8.27
N TRP A 256 -7.32 -5.63 -8.17
CA TRP A 256 -6.94 -6.89 -7.56
C TRP A 256 -5.54 -6.85 -6.92
N VAL A 257 -5.29 -7.77 -5.99
CA VAL A 257 -3.98 -7.99 -5.37
C VAL A 257 -3.77 -9.48 -5.13
N GLY A 258 -2.58 -10.00 -5.43
CA GLY A 258 -2.12 -11.31 -4.99
C GLY A 258 -1.36 -11.18 -3.67
N PHE A 259 -1.85 -11.85 -2.64
CA PHE A 259 -1.09 -12.05 -1.39
C PHE A 259 -0.30 -13.34 -1.53
N THR A 260 1.01 -13.19 -1.62
CA THR A 260 1.96 -14.27 -1.92
C THR A 260 2.96 -14.41 -0.78
N ASP A 261 2.47 -14.41 0.45
CA ASP A 261 3.30 -14.67 1.64
C ASP A 261 4.13 -15.95 1.45
N HIS A 262 5.34 -15.98 2.01
CA HIS A 262 6.19 -17.16 1.96
C HIS A 262 5.52 -18.35 2.65
N THR A 263 5.65 -19.54 2.05
CA THR A 263 5.00 -20.76 2.55
C THR A 263 5.49 -21.23 3.93
N ASP A 264 6.66 -20.80 4.41
CA ASP A 264 7.11 -21.06 5.79
C ASP A 264 6.38 -20.19 6.83
N GLY A 265 5.98 -18.97 6.43
CA GLY A 265 5.10 -18.12 7.23
C GLY A 265 3.66 -18.63 7.27
N ILE A 266 3.14 -19.05 6.11
CA ILE A 266 1.80 -19.68 6.02
C ILE A 266 1.76 -20.99 6.81
N GLY A 267 2.84 -21.78 6.75
CA GLY A 267 2.95 -23.07 7.44
C GLY A 267 1.95 -24.09 6.92
N GLU A 268 1.44 -24.94 7.81
CA GLU A 268 0.44 -25.96 7.47
C GLU A 268 -0.99 -25.40 7.30
N ASP A 269 -1.23 -24.13 7.65
CA ASP A 269 -2.56 -23.51 7.72
C ASP A 269 -2.93 -22.72 6.45
N TRP A 270 -2.81 -23.37 5.28
CA TRP A 270 -3.24 -22.79 4.00
C TRP A 270 -4.73 -22.38 4.03
N HIS A 271 -5.58 -23.19 4.66
CA HIS A 271 -7.01 -22.88 4.79
C HIS A 271 -7.27 -21.63 5.65
N GLY A 272 -6.56 -21.47 6.76
CA GLY A 272 -6.64 -20.28 7.60
C GLY A 272 -6.18 -19.03 6.86
N PHE A 273 -5.06 -19.11 6.12
CA PHE A 273 -4.58 -18.01 5.28
C PHE A 273 -5.62 -17.60 4.22
N VAL A 274 -6.14 -18.58 3.45
CA VAL A 274 -7.20 -18.34 2.47
C VAL A 274 -8.43 -17.71 3.14
N SER A 275 -8.85 -18.21 4.30
CA SER A 275 -10.01 -17.70 5.02
C SER A 275 -9.81 -16.24 5.46
N ALA A 276 -8.63 -15.89 5.96
CA ALA A 276 -8.29 -14.52 6.34
C ALA A 276 -8.27 -13.57 5.14
N VAL A 277 -7.74 -14.02 3.99
CA VAL A 277 -7.79 -13.26 2.73
C VAL A 277 -9.25 -13.03 2.30
N ARG A 278 -10.10 -14.06 2.33
CA ARG A 278 -11.52 -13.96 1.94
C ARG A 278 -12.34 -13.09 2.88
N GLU A 279 -12.06 -13.13 4.18
CA GLU A 279 -12.69 -12.25 5.16
C GLU A 279 -12.41 -10.78 4.84
N VAL A 280 -11.15 -10.43 4.57
CA VAL A 280 -10.77 -9.07 4.17
C VAL A 280 -11.40 -8.67 2.84
N GLU A 281 -11.45 -9.59 1.87
CA GLU A 281 -12.10 -9.37 0.57
C GLU A 281 -13.58 -9.00 0.75
N GLY A 282 -14.32 -9.76 1.55
CA GLY A 282 -15.72 -9.50 1.86
C GLY A 282 -15.95 -8.15 2.53
N ARG A 283 -15.03 -7.71 3.39
CA ARG A 283 -15.10 -6.41 4.08
C ARG A 283 -14.73 -5.22 3.18
N ILE A 284 -13.77 -5.39 2.25
CA ILE A 284 -13.30 -4.29 1.39
C ILE A 284 -14.19 -4.07 0.16
N GLY A 285 -14.83 -5.14 -0.35
CA GLY A 285 -15.92 -5.13 -1.34
C GLY A 285 -15.61 -4.62 -2.75
N ARG A 286 -14.50 -3.92 -2.99
CA ARG A 286 -14.14 -3.30 -4.29
C ARG A 286 -12.84 -3.81 -4.91
N LEU A 287 -12.15 -4.70 -4.20
CA LEU A 287 -10.83 -5.22 -4.54
C LEU A 287 -10.88 -6.73 -4.46
N THR A 288 -10.49 -7.41 -5.55
CA THR A 288 -10.38 -8.87 -5.56
C THR A 288 -9.06 -9.29 -4.95
N LEU A 289 -9.09 -10.21 -4.00
CA LEU A 289 -7.90 -10.70 -3.31
C LEU A 289 -7.63 -12.14 -3.77
N LEU A 290 -6.43 -12.36 -4.29
CA LEU A 290 -5.97 -13.67 -4.73
C LEU A 290 -5.09 -14.23 -3.62
N PRO A 291 -5.53 -15.29 -2.91
CA PRO A 291 -4.60 -16.06 -2.09
C PRO A 291 -3.63 -16.77 -3.04
N GLY A 292 -2.34 -16.51 -2.85
CA GLY A 292 -1.24 -17.18 -3.53
C GLY A 292 -0.15 -17.51 -2.52
N ALA A 293 1.03 -17.89 -3.01
CA ALA A 293 2.18 -18.13 -2.15
C ALA A 293 3.47 -17.83 -2.89
N GLU A 294 4.48 -17.34 -2.18
CA GLU A 294 5.87 -17.34 -2.66
C GLU A 294 6.60 -18.56 -2.09
N VAL A 295 7.32 -19.27 -2.95
CA VAL A 295 8.08 -20.47 -2.60
C VAL A 295 9.54 -20.26 -2.98
N THR A 296 10.40 -20.22 -1.98
CA THR A 296 11.85 -20.30 -2.16
C THR A 296 12.26 -21.71 -2.47
N LEU A 297 12.96 -21.87 -3.58
CA LEU A 297 13.41 -23.14 -4.12
C LEU A 297 14.87 -23.36 -3.76
N VAL A 298 15.27 -24.63 -3.64
CA VAL A 298 16.63 -25.04 -3.26
C VAL A 298 17.16 -26.11 -4.19
N GLU A 299 18.47 -26.19 -4.37
CA GLU A 299 19.10 -27.23 -5.22
C GLU A 299 18.79 -28.67 -4.75
N SER A 300 18.60 -28.83 -3.44
CA SER A 300 18.22 -30.06 -2.75
C SER A 300 17.65 -29.68 -1.38
N PRO A 301 16.86 -30.55 -0.71
CA PRO A 301 16.30 -30.25 0.61
C PRO A 301 17.37 -29.78 1.61
N GLY A 302 17.22 -28.55 2.13
CA GLY A 302 18.21 -27.92 3.03
C GLY A 302 19.44 -27.32 2.35
N GLY A 303 19.51 -27.35 1.02
CA GLY A 303 20.58 -26.79 0.20
C GLY A 303 20.47 -25.27 0.00
N LYS A 304 21.32 -24.73 -0.90
CA LYS A 304 21.30 -23.30 -1.21
C LYS A 304 20.06 -22.94 -2.01
N ALA A 305 19.51 -21.76 -1.74
CA ALA A 305 18.38 -21.25 -2.50
C ALA A 305 18.78 -20.93 -3.95
N THR A 306 17.92 -21.33 -4.90
CA THR A 306 18.18 -21.23 -6.35
C THR A 306 17.19 -20.33 -7.09
N GLY A 307 16.16 -19.83 -6.42
CA GLY A 307 15.20 -18.86 -6.94
C GLY A 307 13.91 -18.86 -6.11
N ASP A 308 13.06 -17.88 -6.38
CA ASP A 308 11.71 -17.81 -5.80
C ASP A 308 10.65 -17.95 -6.92
N MET A 309 9.52 -18.57 -6.60
CA MET A 309 8.38 -18.67 -7.51
C MET A 309 7.08 -18.22 -6.82
N LEU A 310 6.21 -17.59 -7.58
CA LEU A 310 4.86 -17.19 -7.15
C LEU A 310 3.87 -18.20 -7.68
N VAL A 311 2.95 -18.64 -6.83
CA VAL A 311 1.92 -19.63 -7.14
C VAL A 311 0.54 -19.00 -6.99
N TYR A 312 -0.25 -19.03 -8.08
CA TYR A 312 -1.61 -18.50 -8.12
C TYR A 312 -2.61 -19.58 -8.51
N GLY A 313 -3.87 -19.39 -8.11
CA GLY A 313 -4.95 -20.31 -8.47
C GLY A 313 -4.85 -21.67 -7.78
N TRP A 314 -4.04 -21.77 -6.71
CA TRP A 314 -3.94 -22.99 -5.92
C TRP A 314 -5.30 -23.36 -5.30
N PRO A 315 -5.69 -24.65 -5.29
CA PRO A 315 -6.98 -25.07 -4.74
C PRO A 315 -7.19 -24.60 -3.30
N THR A 316 -8.28 -23.86 -3.05
CA THR A 316 -8.61 -23.37 -1.71
C THR A 316 -8.98 -24.49 -0.72
N GLY A 317 -9.37 -25.64 -1.26
CA GLY A 317 -9.76 -26.86 -0.54
C GLY A 317 -8.67 -27.95 -0.49
N GLY A 318 -7.50 -27.70 -1.06
CA GLY A 318 -6.43 -28.70 -1.19
C GLY A 318 -5.36 -28.60 -0.12
N ASP A 319 -4.38 -29.50 -0.21
CA ASP A 319 -3.15 -29.47 0.59
C ASP A 319 -2.40 -28.14 0.43
N VAL A 320 -1.47 -27.85 1.33
CA VAL A 320 -0.63 -26.66 1.28
C VAL A 320 0.20 -26.62 -0.03
N PRO A 321 0.43 -25.43 -0.62
CA PRO A 321 1.40 -25.26 -1.71
C PRO A 321 2.79 -25.84 -1.38
N PRO A 322 3.68 -26.03 -2.38
CA PRO A 322 5.03 -26.52 -2.13
C PRO A 322 5.73 -25.71 -1.03
N GLY A 323 6.21 -26.41 0.00
CA GLY A 323 6.83 -25.78 1.17
C GLY A 323 8.14 -25.05 0.86
N ASN A 324 8.41 -24.02 1.64
CA ASN A 324 9.57 -23.16 1.48
C ASN A 324 10.87 -23.95 1.67
N ARG A 325 11.83 -23.79 0.77
CA ARG A 325 13.15 -24.45 0.79
C ARG A 325 13.10 -25.98 0.90
N ALA A 326 11.99 -26.59 0.45
CA ALA A 326 11.79 -28.04 0.51
C ALA A 326 12.04 -28.74 -0.83
N TYR A 327 11.90 -28.02 -1.95
CA TYR A 327 11.87 -28.61 -3.29
C TYR A 327 12.84 -27.94 -4.24
N SER A 328 13.36 -28.74 -5.18
CA SER A 328 13.99 -28.20 -6.38
C SER A 328 12.98 -27.50 -7.28
N PRO A 329 13.42 -26.60 -8.17
CA PRO A 329 12.53 -25.95 -9.12
C PRO A 329 11.71 -26.92 -9.97
N SER A 330 12.32 -28.00 -10.46
CA SER A 330 11.61 -29.00 -11.28
C SER A 330 10.49 -29.71 -10.50
N GLU A 331 10.76 -30.08 -9.24
CA GLU A 331 9.77 -30.75 -8.39
C GLU A 331 8.61 -29.82 -8.01
N ALA A 332 8.94 -28.60 -7.60
CA ALA A 332 7.95 -27.61 -7.21
C ALA A 332 7.04 -27.23 -8.38
N LEU A 333 7.60 -27.05 -9.58
CA LEU A 333 6.84 -26.82 -10.82
C LEU A 333 5.94 -28.01 -11.17
N ALA A 334 6.43 -29.25 -11.01
CA ALA A 334 5.61 -30.43 -11.26
C ALA A 334 4.43 -30.56 -10.27
N ILE A 335 4.64 -30.21 -9.00
CA ILE A 335 3.58 -30.18 -7.97
C ILE A 335 2.53 -29.11 -8.34
N SER A 336 2.97 -27.89 -8.61
CA SER A 336 2.09 -26.78 -9.00
C SER A 336 1.32 -27.05 -10.29
N GLY A 337 1.97 -27.66 -11.28
CA GLY A 337 1.33 -28.04 -12.54
C GLY A 337 0.22 -29.08 -12.34
N ARG A 338 0.40 -30.08 -11.47
CA ARG A 338 -0.66 -31.06 -11.15
C ARG A 338 -1.86 -30.42 -10.43
N ALA A 339 -1.64 -29.34 -9.68
CA ALA A 339 -2.69 -28.57 -9.04
C ALA A 339 -3.41 -27.61 -10.01
N GLY A 340 -2.95 -27.48 -11.26
CA GLY A 340 -3.47 -26.51 -12.22
C GLY A 340 -3.16 -25.05 -11.85
N ALA A 341 -2.16 -24.83 -11.00
CA ALA A 341 -1.77 -23.51 -10.55
C ALA A 341 -0.93 -22.79 -11.62
N VAL A 342 -1.06 -21.46 -11.67
CA VAL A 342 -0.19 -20.61 -12.49
C VAL A 342 1.06 -20.31 -11.69
N VAL A 343 2.23 -20.60 -12.27
CA VAL A 343 3.52 -20.31 -11.65
C VAL A 343 4.24 -19.18 -12.38
N ALA A 344 4.65 -18.16 -11.64
CA ALA A 344 5.51 -17.10 -12.11
C ALA A 344 6.90 -17.17 -11.44
N LEU A 345 7.97 -16.94 -12.20
CA LEU A 345 9.30 -16.74 -11.61
C LEU A 345 9.35 -15.36 -10.93
N ALA A 346 9.61 -15.32 -9.63
CA ALA A 346 9.73 -14.07 -8.87
C ALA A 346 11.11 -13.46 -9.07
N HIS A 347 11.18 -12.13 -9.20
CA HIS A 347 12.39 -11.28 -9.25
C HIS A 347 13.66 -12.00 -9.75
N PRO A 348 13.64 -12.58 -10.98
CA PRO A 348 14.62 -13.59 -11.39
C PRO A 348 16.07 -13.09 -11.46
N PHE A 349 16.27 -11.77 -11.56
CA PHE A 349 17.58 -11.12 -11.58
C PHE A 349 17.95 -10.43 -10.26
N GLY A 350 17.19 -10.69 -9.19
CA GLY A 350 17.37 -10.09 -7.86
C GLY A 350 17.05 -8.59 -7.86
N GLY A 351 16.28 -8.14 -8.85
CA GLY A 351 15.87 -6.76 -9.01
C GLY A 351 14.92 -6.34 -7.90
N GLY A 352 15.18 -5.17 -7.33
CA GLY A 352 14.18 -4.40 -6.59
C GLY A 352 13.86 -4.82 -5.15
N ALA A 353 14.21 -6.02 -4.65
CA ALA A 353 13.99 -6.30 -3.22
C ALA A 353 14.66 -5.20 -2.35
N PRO A 354 13.95 -4.58 -1.40
CA PRO A 354 14.38 -3.34 -0.76
C PRO A 354 15.70 -3.43 0.05
N PHE A 355 16.30 -4.62 0.19
CA PHE A 355 17.59 -4.88 0.87
C PHE A 355 18.64 -5.62 0.03
N GLY A 356 18.44 -5.79 -1.29
CA GLY A 356 19.37 -6.57 -2.11
C GLY A 356 19.44 -8.05 -1.72
N GLY A 357 18.36 -8.57 -1.13
CA GLY A 357 18.23 -9.94 -0.62
C GLY A 357 17.41 -10.89 -1.49
N ALA A 358 16.80 -10.41 -2.58
CA ALA A 358 16.04 -11.27 -3.51
C ALA A 358 16.92 -12.37 -4.09
N ILE A 359 16.41 -13.60 -4.07
CA ILE A 359 17.14 -14.77 -4.50
C ILE A 359 17.05 -14.85 -6.02
N ARG A 360 18.17 -14.54 -6.68
CA ARG A 360 18.28 -14.67 -8.14
C ARG A 360 17.96 -16.08 -8.60
N TRP A 361 17.21 -16.18 -9.68
CA TRP A 361 16.94 -17.43 -10.37
C TRP A 361 18.22 -17.99 -11.02
N ARG A 362 18.55 -19.26 -10.72
CA ARG A 362 19.78 -19.92 -11.19
C ARG A 362 19.52 -21.05 -12.19
N GLU A 363 18.37 -21.69 -12.10
CA GLU A 363 18.07 -22.93 -12.83
C GLU A 363 17.22 -22.64 -14.06
N TRP A 364 17.82 -22.09 -15.11
CA TRP A 364 17.10 -21.72 -16.34
C TRP A 364 16.74 -22.90 -17.25
N GLY A 365 17.22 -24.11 -16.95
CA GLY A 365 16.96 -25.31 -17.74
C GLY A 365 15.63 -26.01 -17.42
N VAL A 366 14.88 -25.50 -16.44
CA VAL A 366 13.58 -26.08 -16.06
C VAL A 366 12.45 -25.52 -16.94
N SER A 367 11.35 -26.27 -17.04
CA SER A 367 10.16 -25.89 -17.79
C SER A 367 8.91 -26.06 -16.93
N GLY A 368 7.79 -25.48 -17.35
CA GLY A 368 6.49 -25.60 -16.67
C GLY A 368 6.04 -24.36 -15.89
N PHE A 369 6.85 -23.31 -15.79
CA PHE A 369 6.37 -22.00 -15.35
C PHE A 369 5.67 -21.27 -16.51
N GLY A 370 4.57 -20.60 -16.20
CA GLY A 370 3.74 -19.89 -17.19
C GLY A 370 4.02 -18.38 -17.24
N ALA A 371 4.76 -17.85 -16.27
CA ALA A 371 5.03 -16.42 -16.17
C ALA A 371 6.42 -16.12 -15.59
N MET A 372 6.87 -14.88 -15.75
CA MET A 372 8.08 -14.35 -15.16
C MET A 372 7.88 -12.87 -14.83
N GLU A 373 8.30 -12.44 -13.65
CA GLU A 373 8.34 -11.02 -13.34
C GLU A 373 9.37 -10.31 -14.22
N LEU A 374 8.88 -9.43 -15.09
CA LEU A 374 9.67 -8.52 -15.90
C LEU A 374 10.03 -7.24 -15.13
N LEU A 375 9.14 -6.82 -14.21
CA LEU A 375 9.34 -5.73 -13.27
C LEU A 375 9.10 -6.21 -11.84
N SER A 376 10.15 -6.28 -11.03
CA SER A 376 10.03 -6.64 -9.61
C SER A 376 10.50 -5.48 -8.75
N ASN A 377 9.57 -4.80 -8.08
CA ASN A 377 9.82 -3.54 -7.36
C ASN A 377 10.57 -2.48 -8.21
N GLU A 378 10.36 -2.50 -9.53
CA GLU A 378 11.07 -1.71 -10.52
C GLU A 378 10.12 -0.82 -11.32
N ARG A 379 10.66 0.24 -11.93
CA ARG A 379 9.90 1.14 -12.82
C ARG A 379 10.20 0.92 -14.29
N VAL A 380 11.34 0.32 -14.58
CA VAL A 380 11.97 0.19 -15.89
C VAL A 380 12.54 -1.21 -15.91
N ALA A 381 12.26 -1.97 -16.97
CA ALA A 381 12.71 -3.35 -17.04
C ALA A 381 14.20 -3.40 -17.32
N SER A 382 14.94 -4.16 -16.52
CA SER A 382 16.37 -4.36 -16.75
C SER A 382 16.60 -5.01 -18.13
N LEU A 383 17.76 -4.73 -18.75
CA LEU A 383 18.09 -5.35 -20.03
C LEU A 383 18.21 -6.88 -19.91
N GLU A 384 18.70 -7.38 -18.77
CA GLU A 384 18.79 -8.82 -18.48
C GLU A 384 17.41 -9.48 -18.47
N ALA A 385 16.44 -8.90 -17.73
CA ALA A 385 15.08 -9.41 -17.68
C ALA A 385 14.41 -9.42 -19.06
N ARG A 386 14.55 -8.33 -19.81
CA ARG A 386 14.00 -8.23 -21.18
C ARG A 386 14.61 -9.26 -22.13
N ARG A 387 15.94 -9.37 -22.16
CA ARG A 387 16.64 -10.34 -23.02
C ARG A 387 16.20 -11.77 -22.70
N LYS A 388 16.14 -12.12 -21.42
CA LYS A 388 15.75 -13.48 -21.02
C LYS A 388 14.29 -13.78 -21.33
N TRP A 389 13.40 -12.82 -21.12
CA TRP A 389 11.99 -12.97 -21.49
C TRP A 389 11.82 -13.20 -22.99
N PHE A 390 12.46 -12.38 -23.83
CA PHE A 390 12.42 -12.56 -25.29
C PHE A 390 13.08 -13.86 -25.76
N GLU A 391 14.13 -14.33 -25.08
CA GLU A 391 14.71 -15.67 -25.32
C GLU A 391 13.66 -16.76 -25.10
N MET A 392 12.93 -16.72 -23.98
CA MET A 392 11.85 -17.67 -23.68
C MET A 392 10.71 -17.61 -24.69
N LEU A 393 10.28 -16.40 -25.08
CA LEU A 393 9.26 -16.22 -26.11
C LEU A 393 9.70 -16.81 -27.46
N LYS A 394 10.96 -16.64 -27.85
CA LYS A 394 11.51 -17.24 -29.08
C LYS A 394 11.51 -18.76 -29.04
N VAL A 395 11.92 -19.35 -27.92
CA VAL A 395 11.92 -20.81 -27.72
C VAL A 395 10.49 -21.37 -27.80
N GLY A 396 9.52 -20.69 -27.18
CA GLY A 396 8.12 -21.09 -27.16
C GLY A 396 7.29 -20.65 -28.37
N LEU A 397 7.86 -19.94 -29.34
CA LEU A 397 7.11 -19.23 -30.39
C LEU A 397 6.17 -20.13 -31.18
N HIS A 398 6.65 -21.32 -31.57
CA HIS A 398 5.85 -22.26 -32.35
C HIS A 398 4.63 -22.78 -31.57
N GLY A 399 4.82 -23.12 -30.29
CA GLY A 399 3.72 -23.54 -29.41
C GLY A 399 2.74 -22.40 -29.15
N ALA A 400 3.25 -21.19 -28.89
CA ALA A 400 2.41 -20.00 -28.67
C ALA A 400 1.51 -19.68 -29.88
N VAL A 401 2.06 -19.75 -31.09
CA VAL A 401 1.30 -19.58 -32.35
C VAL A 401 0.27 -20.70 -32.55
N ALA A 402 0.52 -21.89 -32.01
CA ALA A 402 -0.41 -23.01 -32.01
C ALA A 402 -1.42 -22.98 -30.84
N GLY A 403 -1.29 -22.03 -29.91
CA GLY A 403 -2.17 -21.89 -28.74
C GLY A 403 -1.73 -22.68 -27.50
N GLU A 404 -0.49 -23.18 -27.45
CA GLU A 404 0.05 -23.99 -26.34
C GLU A 404 0.55 -23.14 -25.13
N GLY A 405 0.31 -21.83 -25.16
CA GLY A 405 0.78 -20.90 -24.13
C GLY A 405 2.22 -20.41 -24.34
N PHE A 406 2.66 -19.50 -23.47
CA PHE A 406 3.98 -18.88 -23.50
C PHE A 406 4.33 -18.31 -22.12
N VAL A 407 5.57 -17.87 -21.91
CA VAL A 407 5.97 -17.23 -20.65
C VAL A 407 5.46 -15.79 -20.62
N VAL A 408 4.44 -15.55 -19.81
CA VAL A 408 3.80 -14.25 -19.63
C VAL A 408 4.69 -13.32 -18.80
N ALA A 409 4.87 -12.08 -19.25
CA ALA A 409 5.47 -11.04 -18.41
C ALA A 409 4.46 -10.57 -17.36
N THR A 410 4.91 -10.54 -16.10
CA THR A 410 4.21 -9.92 -14.98
C THR A 410 5.07 -8.83 -14.36
N GLY A 411 4.49 -8.04 -13.46
CA GLY A 411 5.27 -7.22 -12.56
C GLY A 411 4.52 -6.98 -11.25
N GLY A 412 5.28 -6.95 -10.17
CA GLY A 412 4.77 -6.83 -8.81
C GLY A 412 5.70 -5.98 -7.95
N THR A 413 5.19 -5.55 -6.80
CA THR A 413 5.96 -4.67 -5.90
C THR A 413 6.88 -5.41 -4.97
N ASP A 414 6.63 -6.70 -4.72
CA ASP A 414 7.32 -7.44 -3.67
C ASP A 414 7.19 -6.69 -2.31
N SER A 415 5.96 -6.26 -2.02
CA SER A 415 5.66 -5.32 -0.94
C SER A 415 5.77 -5.98 0.44
N HIS A 416 6.82 -5.65 1.18
CA HIS A 416 7.00 -6.09 2.56
C HIS A 416 6.67 -5.00 3.60
N ARG A 417 6.70 -3.72 3.20
CA ARG A 417 6.73 -2.59 4.16
C ARG A 417 5.56 -1.63 3.98
N PRO A 418 5.16 -0.89 5.05
CA PRO A 418 4.08 0.09 4.97
C PRO A 418 4.28 1.22 3.94
N PHE A 419 5.53 1.48 3.54
CA PHE A 419 5.88 2.48 2.52
C PHE A 419 6.10 1.90 1.11
N ASP A 420 6.38 0.60 0.99
CA ASP A 420 6.50 -0.11 -0.29
C ASP A 420 5.11 -0.56 -0.75
N LYS A 421 4.18 0.40 -0.92
CA LYS A 421 2.76 0.07 -1.09
C LYS A 421 2.50 -0.69 -2.41
N PRO A 422 1.50 -1.57 -2.45
CA PRO A 422 1.09 -2.26 -3.66
C PRO A 422 0.91 -1.31 -4.85
N GLY A 423 1.39 -1.72 -6.01
CA GLY A 423 1.38 -1.02 -7.30
C GLY A 423 2.26 0.24 -7.40
N THR A 424 3.21 0.45 -6.49
CA THR A 424 4.07 1.65 -6.51
C THR A 424 5.30 1.56 -7.42
N LYS A 425 5.81 0.34 -7.64
CA LYS A 425 6.97 0.02 -8.48
C LYS A 425 6.80 -1.42 -8.99
N GLY A 426 6.33 -1.57 -10.23
CA GLY A 426 5.90 -2.87 -10.74
C GLY A 426 4.44 -3.12 -10.36
N MET A 427 3.65 -3.49 -11.37
CA MET A 427 2.28 -3.92 -11.26
C MET A 427 1.84 -4.52 -12.60
N THR A 428 0.70 -5.21 -12.59
CA THR A 428 0.16 -5.86 -13.78
C THR A 428 -1.27 -5.40 -14.04
N TRP A 429 -1.56 -5.01 -15.27
CA TRP A 429 -2.92 -4.80 -15.75
C TRP A 429 -3.39 -6.07 -16.42
N VAL A 430 -4.61 -6.50 -16.13
CA VAL A 430 -5.22 -7.71 -16.71
C VAL A 430 -6.47 -7.32 -17.47
N HIS A 431 -6.63 -7.83 -18.69
CA HIS A 431 -7.84 -7.66 -19.49
C HIS A 431 -8.81 -8.81 -19.19
N SER A 432 -9.96 -8.48 -18.60
CA SER A 432 -10.99 -9.46 -18.23
C SER A 432 -12.36 -8.80 -18.09
N ASP A 433 -13.39 -9.48 -18.57
CA ASP A 433 -14.80 -9.08 -18.40
C ASP A 433 -15.33 -9.35 -16.99
N SER A 434 -14.60 -10.12 -16.19
CA SER A 434 -14.94 -10.46 -14.81
C SER A 434 -13.80 -10.08 -13.86
N SER A 435 -14.15 -9.50 -12.71
CA SER A 435 -13.21 -9.26 -11.63
C SER A 435 -13.07 -10.43 -10.66
N SER A 436 -13.64 -11.61 -10.95
CA SER A 436 -13.48 -12.77 -10.08
C SER A 436 -12.01 -13.21 -10.02
N GLY A 437 -11.59 -13.81 -8.89
CA GLY A 437 -10.21 -14.25 -8.72
C GLY A 437 -9.77 -15.25 -9.80
N LYS A 438 -10.65 -16.20 -10.15
CA LYS A 438 -10.39 -17.16 -11.22
C LYS A 438 -10.21 -16.46 -12.58
N ALA A 439 -11.09 -15.53 -12.94
CA ALA A 439 -11.00 -14.83 -14.22
C ALA A 439 -9.70 -14.01 -14.33
N ILE A 440 -9.23 -13.42 -13.24
CA ILE A 440 -7.95 -12.71 -13.21
C ILE A 440 -6.78 -13.69 -13.42
N VAL A 441 -6.77 -14.84 -12.74
CA VAL A 441 -5.74 -15.86 -12.89
C VAL A 441 -5.75 -16.45 -14.30
N ASP A 442 -6.92 -16.74 -14.87
CA ASP A 442 -7.06 -17.25 -16.24
C ASP A 442 -6.53 -16.23 -17.27
N ALA A 443 -6.88 -14.95 -17.10
CA ALA A 443 -6.42 -13.89 -17.99
C ALA A 443 -4.90 -13.63 -17.85
N LEU A 444 -4.34 -13.75 -16.64
CA LEU A 444 -2.89 -13.76 -16.43
C LEU A 444 -2.24 -14.94 -17.16
N ALA A 445 -2.78 -16.15 -17.03
CA ALA A 445 -2.25 -17.35 -17.68
C ALA A 445 -2.29 -17.26 -19.22
N ALA A 446 -3.34 -16.65 -19.77
CA ALA A 446 -3.48 -16.41 -21.20
C ALA A 446 -2.57 -15.26 -21.72
N GLY A 447 -1.91 -14.51 -20.83
CA GLY A 447 -1.12 -13.35 -21.19
C GLY A 447 -1.94 -12.16 -21.66
N HIS A 448 -3.23 -12.12 -21.31
CA HIS A 448 -4.12 -10.96 -21.49
C HIS A 448 -3.77 -9.86 -20.48
N SER A 449 -2.52 -9.43 -20.50
CA SER A 449 -1.97 -8.53 -19.49
C SER A 449 -0.88 -7.63 -20.04
N VAL A 450 -0.68 -6.50 -19.36
CA VAL A 450 0.46 -5.60 -19.59
C VAL A 450 1.12 -5.25 -18.26
N VAL A 451 2.45 -5.14 -18.26
CA VAL A 451 3.24 -4.86 -17.07
C VAL A 451 3.55 -3.38 -17.00
N SER A 452 3.38 -2.75 -15.84
CA SER A 452 3.57 -1.30 -15.65
C SER A 452 4.46 -0.98 -14.47
N GLY A 453 5.39 -0.05 -14.66
CA GLY A 453 6.33 0.34 -13.61
C GLY A 453 5.70 1.19 -12.51
N VAL A 454 4.70 2.01 -12.79
CA VAL A 454 4.09 2.92 -11.78
C VAL A 454 2.60 3.18 -11.98
N GLY A 455 1.91 2.34 -12.75
CA GLY A 455 0.48 2.46 -13.02
C GLY A 455 0.11 3.30 -14.25
N ASP A 456 1.07 3.62 -15.10
CA ASP A 456 0.75 4.02 -16.48
C ASP A 456 0.15 2.82 -17.23
N PHE A 457 -0.69 3.08 -18.23
CA PHE A 457 -1.29 2.06 -19.07
C PHE A 457 -0.93 2.28 -20.54
N GLY A 458 -0.58 1.20 -21.22
CA GLY A 458 -0.26 1.15 -22.64
C GLY A 458 -0.53 -0.25 -23.18
N THR A 459 -1.23 -0.37 -24.29
CA THR A 459 -1.46 -1.65 -24.98
C THR A 459 -1.48 -1.47 -26.49
N ILE A 460 -1.37 -2.59 -27.21
CA ILE A 460 -1.50 -2.67 -28.67
C ILE A 460 -2.60 -3.65 -29.06
N THR A 461 -3.10 -3.51 -30.29
CA THR A 461 -4.06 -4.43 -30.92
C THR A 461 -3.73 -4.62 -32.39
N ILE A 462 -4.08 -5.78 -32.95
CA ILE A 462 -3.99 -6.05 -34.39
C ILE A 462 -5.32 -6.61 -34.86
N GLY A 463 -6.14 -5.76 -35.48
CA GLY A 463 -7.54 -6.09 -35.76
C GLY A 463 -8.29 -6.34 -34.44
N SER A 464 -8.80 -7.55 -34.24
CA SER A 464 -9.44 -7.95 -32.99
C SER A 464 -8.50 -8.62 -31.98
N ALA A 465 -7.24 -8.84 -32.34
CA ALA A 465 -6.29 -9.57 -31.49
C ALA A 465 -5.67 -8.65 -30.44
N TRP A 466 -5.61 -9.14 -29.19
CA TRP A 466 -5.05 -8.50 -28.01
C TRP A 466 -3.75 -9.19 -27.54
N PRO A 467 -2.97 -8.58 -26.61
CA PRO A 467 -1.85 -9.27 -25.98
C PRO A 467 -2.26 -10.66 -25.46
N GLY A 468 -1.45 -11.67 -25.77
CA GLY A 468 -1.72 -13.08 -25.50
C GLY A 468 -2.37 -13.85 -26.64
N GLU A 469 -2.94 -13.16 -27.63
CA GLU A 469 -3.69 -13.80 -28.72
C GLU A 469 -2.86 -13.97 -30.01
N VAL A 470 -3.36 -14.86 -30.87
CA VAL A 470 -2.83 -15.08 -32.23
C VAL A 470 -3.70 -14.36 -33.24
N VAL A 471 -3.09 -13.57 -34.13
CA VAL A 471 -3.82 -12.94 -35.24
C VAL A 471 -4.42 -14.03 -36.14
N PRO A 472 -5.76 -14.04 -36.35
CA PRO A 472 -6.44 -15.17 -37.00
C PRO A 472 -6.12 -15.31 -38.50
N ARG A 473 -5.50 -14.29 -39.11
CA ARG A 473 -5.14 -14.27 -40.53
C ARG A 473 -3.65 -14.16 -40.72
N LYS A 474 -3.16 -14.72 -41.82
CA LYS A 474 -1.75 -14.56 -42.21
C LYS A 474 -1.46 -13.11 -42.58
N LEU A 475 -0.41 -12.56 -41.99
CA LEU A 475 0.03 -11.19 -42.23
C LEU A 475 1.07 -11.13 -43.36
N ARG A 476 1.14 -10.00 -44.09
CA ARG A 476 2.12 -9.71 -45.15
C ARG A 476 2.49 -8.22 -45.21
N GLY A 477 3.76 -7.93 -45.46
CA GLY A 477 4.23 -6.56 -45.73
C GLY A 477 4.20 -5.69 -44.48
N HIS A 478 3.12 -4.94 -44.30
CA HIS A 478 2.88 -4.10 -43.11
C HIS A 478 1.55 -4.46 -42.47
N VAL A 479 1.43 -4.19 -41.16
CA VAL A 479 0.18 -4.32 -40.41
C VAL A 479 -0.12 -3.02 -39.68
N SER A 480 -1.37 -2.57 -39.74
CA SER A 480 -1.83 -1.50 -38.85
C SER A 480 -1.94 -2.05 -37.43
N VAL A 481 -1.22 -1.41 -36.51
CA VAL A 481 -1.23 -1.69 -35.08
C VAL A 481 -1.98 -0.57 -34.38
N GLY A 482 -3.09 -0.92 -33.73
CA GLY A 482 -3.84 0.01 -32.88
C GLY A 482 -3.11 0.19 -31.56
N ILE A 483 -2.84 1.44 -31.18
CA ILE A 483 -2.11 1.81 -29.97
C ILE A 483 -3.04 2.56 -29.02
N VAL A 484 -3.07 2.12 -27.77
CA VAL A 484 -3.83 2.78 -26.69
C VAL A 484 -2.88 3.12 -25.55
N GLN A 485 -2.85 4.38 -25.13
CA GLN A 485 -2.10 4.81 -23.94
C GLN A 485 -2.96 5.69 -23.04
N ARG A 486 -2.82 5.47 -21.73
CA ARG A 486 -3.47 6.25 -20.67
C ARG A 486 -2.43 6.45 -19.56
N PRO A 487 -1.79 7.64 -19.47
CA PRO A 487 -0.79 7.88 -18.45
C PRO A 487 -1.48 8.03 -17.09
N SER A 488 -0.78 7.64 -16.03
CA SER A 488 -1.18 7.99 -14.67
C SER A 488 -1.13 9.51 -14.47
N ALA A 489 -1.86 10.03 -13.48
CA ALA A 489 -1.96 11.47 -13.23
C ALA A 489 -0.58 12.16 -13.20
N ARG A 490 -0.46 13.28 -13.94
CA ARG A 490 0.78 14.09 -14.10
C ARG A 490 1.92 13.38 -14.83
N ARG A 491 1.63 12.35 -15.60
CA ARG A 491 2.59 11.68 -16.49
C ARG A 491 2.12 11.80 -17.94
N TYR A 492 3.03 11.58 -18.87
CA TYR A 492 2.75 11.56 -20.31
C TYR A 492 3.69 10.57 -21.00
N CYS A 493 3.20 9.94 -22.07
CA CYS A 493 3.98 9.02 -22.87
C CYS A 493 4.93 9.80 -23.78
N THR A 494 6.22 9.49 -23.71
CA THR A 494 7.28 10.16 -24.49
C THR A 494 7.81 9.33 -25.64
N ARG A 495 7.71 8.01 -25.54
CA ARG A 495 8.19 7.09 -26.57
C ARG A 495 7.36 5.82 -26.61
N ILE A 496 7.12 5.31 -27.80
CA ILE A 496 6.48 4.02 -28.04
C ILE A 496 7.35 3.25 -29.03
N GLU A 497 7.73 2.04 -28.66
CA GLU A 497 8.55 1.14 -29.47
C GLU A 497 7.79 -0.17 -29.65
N VAL A 498 7.73 -0.68 -30.89
CA VAL A 498 7.16 -1.99 -31.20
C VAL A 498 8.29 -2.92 -31.64
N PHE A 499 8.41 -4.05 -30.99
CA PHE A 499 9.46 -5.05 -31.19
C PHE A 499 8.92 -6.30 -31.88
N GLY A 500 9.80 -6.95 -32.63
CA GLY A 500 9.61 -8.30 -33.16
C GLY A 500 10.24 -9.34 -32.22
N LEU A 501 11.11 -10.19 -32.78
CA LEU A 501 11.83 -11.22 -32.02
C LEU A 501 13.10 -10.69 -31.33
N ASP A 502 13.56 -9.49 -31.68
CA ASP A 502 14.73 -8.84 -31.10
C ASP A 502 14.28 -7.79 -30.07
N PRO A 503 14.66 -7.90 -28.77
CA PRO A 503 14.30 -6.93 -27.73
C PRO A 503 15.07 -5.61 -27.80
N GLU A 504 16.11 -5.50 -28.61
CA GLU A 504 16.99 -4.33 -28.69
C GLU A 504 16.75 -3.49 -29.94
N VAL A 505 16.20 -4.10 -30.99
CA VAL A 505 15.93 -3.44 -32.27
C VAL A 505 14.43 -3.34 -32.49
N PRO A 506 13.80 -2.18 -32.23
CA PRO A 506 12.38 -2.01 -32.51
C PRO A 506 12.14 -2.02 -34.02
N LEU A 507 11.02 -2.64 -34.43
CA LEU A 507 10.50 -2.57 -35.80
C LEU A 507 10.05 -1.14 -36.14
N VAL A 508 9.48 -0.44 -35.16
CA VAL A 508 9.07 0.97 -35.24
C VAL A 508 9.36 1.64 -33.90
N SER A 509 9.90 2.86 -33.95
CA SER A 509 10.07 3.75 -32.81
C SER A 509 9.38 5.07 -33.09
N LEU A 510 8.51 5.49 -32.17
CA LEU A 510 7.75 6.74 -32.23
C LEU A 510 8.13 7.61 -31.04
N ASP A 511 8.30 8.92 -31.25
CA ASP A 511 8.52 9.90 -30.18
C ASP A 511 7.29 10.82 -30.04
N GLY A 512 6.94 11.14 -28.79
CA GLY A 512 5.70 11.83 -28.41
C GLY A 512 5.82 13.36 -28.31
N PRO A 513 4.72 14.06 -27.97
CA PRO A 513 3.53 13.52 -27.29
C PRO A 513 2.55 12.80 -28.23
N PHE A 514 1.82 11.82 -27.66
CA PHE A 514 0.83 11.02 -28.40
C PHE A 514 -0.61 11.35 -28.02
N ARG A 515 -1.53 11.11 -28.97
CA ARG A 515 -2.97 11.03 -28.67
C ARG A 515 -3.24 9.80 -27.77
N PRO A 516 -4.38 9.75 -27.05
CA PRO A 516 -4.72 8.58 -26.23
C PRO A 516 -4.85 7.30 -27.05
N GLU A 517 -5.33 7.40 -28.28
CA GLU A 517 -5.52 6.30 -29.22
C GLU A 517 -5.11 6.76 -30.62
N PHE A 518 -4.41 5.89 -31.34
CA PHE A 518 -4.05 6.09 -32.75
C PHE A 518 -3.57 4.75 -33.36
N GLU A 519 -3.37 4.72 -34.66
CA GLU A 519 -2.82 3.57 -35.38
C GLU A 519 -1.45 3.91 -35.98
N THR A 520 -0.62 2.89 -36.17
CA THR A 520 0.66 3.00 -36.89
C THR A 520 0.92 1.75 -37.72
N ASP A 521 1.56 1.91 -38.88
CA ASP A 521 1.96 0.78 -39.71
C ASP A 521 3.29 0.21 -39.23
N VAL A 522 3.31 -1.10 -38.95
CA VAL A 522 4.51 -1.82 -38.51
C VAL A 522 4.90 -2.85 -39.57
N PRO A 523 6.17 -2.92 -40.00
CA PRO A 523 6.62 -3.95 -40.93
C PRO A 523 6.49 -5.34 -40.30
N ILE A 524 6.14 -6.32 -41.12
CA ILE A 524 5.99 -7.72 -40.70
C ILE A 524 7.23 -8.50 -41.16
N PRO A 525 8.10 -8.95 -40.23
CA PRO A 525 9.16 -9.89 -40.54
C PRO A 525 8.65 -11.18 -41.21
N PRO A 526 9.45 -11.83 -42.07
CA PRO A 526 9.07 -13.10 -42.66
C PRO A 526 8.97 -14.20 -41.60
N GLY A 527 8.02 -15.14 -41.78
CA GLY A 527 7.83 -16.29 -40.90
C GLY A 527 6.81 -16.09 -39.77
N ALA A 528 6.82 -17.00 -38.80
CA ALA A 528 6.05 -16.80 -37.57
C ALA A 528 6.75 -15.76 -36.69
N GLY A 529 5.98 -15.00 -35.92
CA GLY A 529 6.55 -13.96 -35.07
C GLY A 529 5.56 -13.43 -34.04
N MET A 530 5.98 -12.35 -33.40
CA MET A 530 5.20 -11.66 -32.39
C MET A 530 5.40 -10.15 -32.49
N PHE A 531 4.48 -9.40 -31.89
CA PHE A 531 4.61 -7.96 -31.64
C PHE A 531 4.52 -7.70 -30.15
N VAL A 532 5.54 -7.03 -29.60
CA VAL A 532 5.59 -6.58 -28.20
C VAL A 532 5.79 -5.07 -28.20
N ALA A 533 5.05 -4.32 -27.39
CA ALA A 533 5.21 -2.87 -27.30
C ALA A 533 5.78 -2.43 -25.95
N ARG A 534 6.67 -1.44 -26.00
CA ARG A 534 7.19 -0.69 -24.86
C ARG A 534 6.69 0.74 -24.93
N PHE A 535 6.23 1.26 -23.81
CA PHE A 535 5.84 2.65 -23.65
C PHE A 535 6.70 3.30 -22.58
N GLU A 536 7.42 4.37 -22.91
CA GLU A 536 8.14 5.19 -21.93
C GLU A 536 7.24 6.34 -21.47
N PHE A 537 7.08 6.46 -20.15
CA PHE A 537 6.34 7.55 -19.53
C PHE A 537 7.24 8.40 -18.64
N ARG A 538 7.03 9.72 -18.68
CA ARG A 538 7.75 10.69 -17.85
C ARG A 538 6.80 11.54 -17.02
N ALA A 539 7.28 11.99 -15.85
CA ALA A 539 6.55 12.93 -15.01
C ALA A 539 6.61 14.36 -15.58
N ALA A 540 5.53 15.12 -15.43
CA ALA A 540 5.39 16.47 -16.00
C ALA A 540 6.32 17.53 -15.40
N ARG A 541 6.90 17.35 -14.19
CA ARG A 541 7.78 18.36 -13.54
C ARG A 541 8.86 17.75 -12.65
N GLY A 542 10.12 18.13 -12.88
CA GLY A 542 11.22 18.20 -11.90
C GLY A 542 11.72 16.90 -11.24
N ILE A 543 11.08 15.76 -11.48
CA ILE A 543 11.47 14.46 -10.92
C ILE A 543 11.68 13.51 -12.10
N SER A 544 12.94 13.24 -12.43
CA SER A 544 13.40 12.51 -13.63
C SER A 544 13.09 11.01 -13.66
N LYS A 545 12.05 10.54 -12.97
CA LYS A 545 11.78 9.10 -12.91
C LYS A 545 10.92 8.67 -14.10
N SER A 546 11.59 8.17 -15.13
CA SER A 546 10.96 7.36 -16.18
C SER A 546 10.28 6.15 -15.57
N ALA A 547 9.25 5.66 -16.24
CA ALA A 547 8.71 4.34 -16.02
C ALA A 547 8.26 3.76 -17.34
N GLU A 548 8.16 2.45 -17.40
CA GLU A 548 7.81 1.71 -18.60
C GLU A 548 6.50 0.96 -18.44
N VAL A 549 5.84 0.75 -19.57
CA VAL A 549 4.83 -0.28 -19.74
C VAL A 549 5.30 -1.23 -20.83
N TRP A 550 5.16 -2.53 -20.60
CA TRP A 550 5.47 -3.59 -21.56
C TRP A 550 4.21 -4.43 -21.79
N THR A 551 3.85 -4.65 -23.05
CA THR A 551 2.74 -5.56 -23.38
C THR A 551 3.23 -6.99 -23.43
N ASN A 552 2.36 -7.96 -23.12
CA ASN A 552 2.58 -9.31 -23.63
C ASN A 552 2.48 -9.36 -25.17
N PRO A 553 3.06 -10.38 -25.82
CA PRO A 553 3.08 -10.50 -27.28
C PRO A 553 1.69 -10.70 -27.89
N ILE A 554 1.48 -10.11 -29.07
CA ILE A 554 0.47 -10.57 -30.04
C ILE A 554 1.19 -11.44 -31.08
N PHE A 555 0.77 -12.68 -31.25
CA PHE A 555 1.43 -13.64 -32.13
C PHE A 555 0.85 -13.61 -33.54
N TYR A 556 1.64 -14.01 -34.54
CA TYR A 556 1.15 -14.17 -35.90
C TYR A 556 1.91 -15.26 -36.67
N SER A 557 1.27 -15.76 -37.72
CA SER A 557 1.91 -16.54 -38.77
C SER A 557 1.99 -15.70 -40.05
N ALA A 558 3.17 -15.41 -40.59
CA ALA A 558 3.25 -14.85 -41.94
C ALA A 558 2.99 -15.94 -42.98
N SER A 559 2.42 -15.55 -44.11
CA SER A 559 2.42 -16.44 -45.27
C SER A 559 3.83 -16.53 -45.84
N ARG A 560 4.25 -17.72 -46.29
CA ARG A 560 5.42 -17.83 -47.17
C ARG A 560 5.20 -16.93 -48.40
N SER A 561 6.21 -16.14 -48.79
CA SER A 561 6.21 -15.55 -50.12
C SER A 561 6.05 -16.71 -51.11
N ARG A 562 5.09 -16.59 -52.02
CA ARG A 562 5.15 -17.39 -53.25
C ARG A 562 6.17 -16.63 -54.08
N ASP A 563 7.43 -16.99 -53.91
CA ASP A 563 8.47 -16.60 -54.86
C ASP A 563 8.14 -17.19 -56.23
#